data_AF-A0A948EVQ8-F1
#
_entry.id   AF-A0A948EVQ8-F1
#
_cell.length_a   1.000
_cell.length_b   1.000
_cell.length_c   1.000
_cell.angle_alpha   90.00
_cell.angle_beta   90.00
_cell.angle_gamma   90.00
#
_symmetry.space_group_name_H-M   'P 1'
#
loop_
_entity.id
_entity.type
_entity.pdbx_description
1 polymer ?
#
loop_
_entity_poly.entity_id
_entity_poly.type
_entity_poly.pdbx_seq_one_letter_code
_entity_poly.pdbx_strand_id
1 'polypeptide(L)'
;MAMIKGGGGALTREKIVAACAKKFVCIIDQSKLVDVMGTFPLPVEVIPMARSYVARQLVKLGGNPVLRSGFTTDNGNVILDVHGMSILDPVAMESEINQLVGVVTVGLFARRGADVCLMGTQDGVQTFTR
;
A
#
# COMPACT_ATOMS: atom_id res chain seq x y z
N MET A 1 13.46 2.30 1.88
CA MET A 1 12.78 1.02 1.59
C MET A 1 11.28 1.25 1.53
N ALA A 2 10.64 1.05 0.37
CA ALA A 2 9.20 1.24 0.19
C ALA A 2 8.45 -0.11 0.27
N MET A 3 7.15 -0.09 0.59
CA MET A 3 6.35 -1.30 0.79
C MET A 3 4.93 -1.13 0.23
N ILE A 4 4.31 -2.24 -0.20
CA ILE A 4 2.85 -2.36 -0.30
C ILE A 4 2.34 -3.05 0.98
N LYS A 5 1.32 -2.45 1.61
CA LYS A 5 0.61 -2.97 2.78
C LYS A 5 -0.91 -2.82 2.59
N GLY A 6 -1.70 -3.34 3.52
CA GLY A 6 -3.17 -3.25 3.44
C GLY A 6 -3.88 -4.49 2.89
N GLY A 7 -3.17 -5.59 2.62
CA GLY A 7 -3.80 -6.85 2.22
C GLY A 7 -4.89 -7.29 3.20
N GLY A 8 -4.65 -7.16 4.50
CA GLY A 8 -5.64 -7.42 5.57
C GLY A 8 -6.66 -6.31 5.82
N GLY A 9 -6.60 -5.19 5.09
CA GLY A 9 -7.59 -4.10 5.16
C GLY A 9 -7.39 -3.06 6.27
N ALA A 10 -6.29 -3.12 7.03
CA ALA A 10 -6.00 -2.18 8.13
C ALA A 10 -5.08 -1.00 7.73
N LEU A 11 -4.93 -0.71 6.43
CA LEU A 11 -3.91 0.21 5.90
C LEU A 11 -3.93 1.61 6.51
N THR A 12 -5.11 2.16 6.77
CA THR A 12 -5.26 3.51 7.34
C THR A 12 -4.65 3.58 8.73
N ARG A 13 -5.04 2.66 9.64
CA ARG A 13 -4.49 2.62 10.99
C ARG A 13 -3.00 2.28 11.00
N GLU A 14 -2.57 1.32 10.19
CA GLU A 14 -1.14 0.99 10.06
C GLU A 14 -0.32 2.21 9.62
N LYS A 15 -0.83 3.00 8.67
CA LYS A 15 -0.11 4.18 8.15
C LYS A 15 -0.08 5.32 9.15
N ILE A 16 -1.16 5.55 9.91
CA ILE A 16 -1.19 6.53 11.00
C ILE A 16 -0.15 6.17 12.07
N VAL A 17 -0.12 4.91 12.53
CA VAL A 17 0.85 4.46 13.54
C VAL A 17 2.28 4.61 13.02
N ALA A 18 2.54 4.24 11.75
CA ALA A 18 3.85 4.39 11.14
C ALA A 18 4.29 5.86 11.03
N ALA A 19 3.36 6.79 10.75
CA ALA A 19 3.64 8.22 10.68
C ALA A 19 4.02 8.82 12.05
N CYS A 20 3.45 8.32 13.14
CA CYS A 20 3.79 8.76 14.50
C CYS A 20 5.06 8.10 15.06
N ALA A 21 5.50 6.97 14.47
CA ALA A 21 6.62 6.20 14.98
C ALA A 21 7.97 6.80 14.59
N LYS A 22 8.85 7.00 15.59
CA LYS A 22 10.26 7.38 15.37
C LYS A 22 11.05 6.35 14.56
N LYS A 23 10.70 5.07 14.72
CA LYS A 23 11.32 3.95 14.02
C LYS A 23 10.25 2.98 13.55
N PHE A 24 10.30 2.62 12.27
CA PHE A 24 9.46 1.60 11.67
C PHE A 24 10.33 0.41 11.27
N VAL A 25 10.17 -0.69 12.01
CA VAL A 25 10.78 -1.98 11.74
C VAL A 25 9.80 -2.83 10.95
N CYS A 26 10.15 -3.17 9.72
CA CYS A 26 9.42 -4.11 8.88
C CYS A 26 9.94 -5.52 9.14
N ILE A 27 9.03 -6.49 9.24
CA ILE A 27 9.36 -7.90 9.41
C ILE A 27 8.65 -8.67 8.30
N ILE A 28 9.42 -9.41 7.50
CA ILE A 28 8.93 -10.15 6.33
C ILE A 28 9.67 -11.47 6.18
N ASP A 29 9.07 -12.41 5.45
CA ASP A 29 9.80 -13.52 4.87
C ASP A 29 10.38 -13.14 3.50
N GLN A 30 11.34 -13.92 3.01
CA GLN A 30 12.04 -13.64 1.74
C GLN A 30 11.10 -13.53 0.52
N SER A 31 9.90 -14.14 0.52
CA SER A 31 8.97 -14.05 -0.62
C SER A 31 8.40 -12.64 -0.84
N LYS A 32 8.56 -11.73 0.13
CA LYS A 32 8.04 -10.36 0.05
C LYS A 32 9.02 -9.38 -0.58
N LEU A 33 10.28 -9.76 -0.77
CA LEU A 33 11.28 -8.92 -1.43
C LEU A 33 11.08 -8.98 -2.94
N VAL A 34 10.90 -7.82 -3.57
CA VAL A 34 10.71 -7.68 -5.02
C VAL A 34 11.49 -6.48 -5.53
N ASP A 35 11.96 -6.56 -6.77
CA ASP A 35 12.68 -5.45 -7.42
C ASP A 35 11.72 -4.30 -7.79
N VAL A 36 10.53 -4.65 -8.28
CA VAL A 36 9.48 -3.68 -8.67
C VAL A 36 8.16 -4.07 -8.00
N MET A 37 7.53 -3.11 -7.34
CA MET A 37 6.23 -3.30 -6.69
C MET A 37 5.09 -3.26 -7.70
N GLY A 38 4.06 -4.07 -7.47
CA GLY A 38 2.83 -4.08 -8.28
C GLY A 38 2.28 -5.47 -8.60
N THR A 39 3.08 -6.54 -8.41
CA THR A 39 2.61 -7.93 -8.49
C THR A 39 1.53 -8.23 -7.45
N PHE A 40 1.76 -7.80 -6.20
CA PHE A 40 0.73 -7.79 -5.18
C PHE A 40 -0.21 -6.59 -5.44
N PRO A 41 -1.54 -6.77 -5.47
CA PRO A 41 -2.48 -5.68 -5.75
C PRO A 41 -2.33 -4.56 -4.73
N LEU A 42 -2.29 -3.30 -5.19
CA LEU A 42 -2.19 -2.14 -4.30
C LEU A 42 -3.56 -1.82 -3.70
N PRO A 43 -3.76 -1.94 -2.38
CA PRO A 43 -5.03 -1.59 -1.76
C PRO A 43 -5.18 -0.07 -1.67
N VAL A 44 -6.34 0.46 -2.02
CA VAL A 44 -6.70 1.89 -1.87
C VAL A 44 -8.02 1.97 -1.13
N GLU A 45 -8.01 2.55 0.08
CA GLU A 45 -9.23 2.82 0.85
C GLU A 45 -9.91 4.08 0.30
N VAL A 46 -11.20 3.98 0.02
CA VAL A 46 -11.97 4.99 -0.71
C VAL A 46 -13.34 5.20 -0.04
N ILE A 47 -13.76 6.45 0.09
CA ILE A 47 -15.10 6.81 0.55
C ILE A 47 -16.14 6.16 -0.39
N PRO A 48 -17.17 5.44 0.11
CA PRO A 48 -18.05 4.62 -0.72
C PRO A 48 -18.67 5.36 -1.92
N MET A 49 -19.09 6.61 -1.73
CA MET A 49 -19.70 7.41 -2.80
C MET A 49 -18.71 7.80 -3.92
N ALA A 50 -17.41 7.82 -3.63
CA ALA A 50 -16.35 8.18 -4.57
C ALA A 50 -15.78 6.99 -5.33
N ARG A 51 -16.16 5.75 -4.98
CA ARG A 51 -15.63 4.49 -5.54
C ARG A 51 -15.45 4.54 -7.06
N SER A 52 -16.52 4.85 -7.79
CA SER A 52 -16.50 4.83 -9.26
C SER A 52 -15.62 5.94 -9.86
N TYR A 53 -15.54 7.10 -9.21
CA TYR A 53 -14.64 8.18 -9.63
C TYR A 53 -13.18 7.77 -9.45
N VAL A 54 -12.82 7.32 -8.24
CA VAL A 54 -11.45 6.91 -7.92
C VAL A 54 -11.00 5.74 -8.80
N ALA A 55 -11.86 4.74 -9.02
CA ALA A 55 -11.57 3.63 -9.94
C ALA A 55 -11.19 4.13 -11.34
N ARG A 56 -11.93 5.10 -11.92
CA ARG A 56 -11.57 5.65 -13.24
C ARG A 56 -10.24 6.38 -13.25
N GLN A 57 -9.87 7.07 -12.17
CA GLN A 57 -8.55 7.72 -12.08
C GLN A 57 -7.44 6.67 -11.97
N LEU A 58 -7.63 5.63 -11.16
CA LEU A 58 -6.67 4.52 -11.04
C LEU A 58 -6.45 3.79 -12.38
N VAL A 59 -7.48 3.69 -13.22
CA VAL A 59 -7.34 3.18 -14.60
C VAL A 59 -6.44 4.09 -15.45
N LYS A 60 -6.57 5.40 -15.35
CA LYS A 60 -5.70 6.34 -16.07
C LYS A 60 -4.24 6.28 -15.61
N LEU A 61 -4.01 5.90 -14.35
CA LEU A 61 -2.68 5.62 -13.80
C LEU A 61 -2.12 4.25 -14.22
N GLY A 62 -2.82 3.52 -15.10
CA GLY A 62 -2.37 2.23 -15.64
C GLY A 62 -2.73 1.03 -14.77
N GLY A 63 -3.55 1.21 -13.72
CA GLY A 63 -4.01 0.13 -12.86
C GLY A 63 -5.34 -0.50 -13.30
N ASN A 64 -5.61 -1.70 -12.81
CA ASN A 64 -6.91 -2.36 -12.93
C ASN A 64 -7.57 -2.48 -11.54
N PRO A 65 -8.41 -1.51 -11.12
CA PRO A 65 -9.02 -1.49 -9.79
C PRO A 65 -10.19 -2.48 -9.68
N VAL A 66 -10.11 -3.35 -8.68
CA VAL A 66 -11.16 -4.32 -8.33
C VAL A 66 -11.71 -3.98 -6.95
N LEU A 67 -13.03 -3.87 -6.83
CA LEU A 67 -13.67 -3.69 -5.53
C LEU A 67 -13.47 -4.95 -4.69
N ARG A 68 -12.99 -4.79 -3.46
CA ARG A 68 -12.93 -5.87 -2.48
C ARG A 68 -14.34 -6.20 -1.98
N SER A 69 -14.95 -7.24 -2.55
CA SER A 69 -16.31 -7.67 -2.24
C SER A 69 -16.46 -8.15 -0.80
N GLY A 70 -17.60 -7.80 -0.17
CA GLY A 70 -17.95 -8.28 1.18
C GLY A 70 -17.06 -7.72 2.30
N PHE A 71 -16.27 -6.68 2.02
CA PHE A 71 -15.37 -6.05 2.99
C PHE A 71 -15.73 -4.59 3.20
N THR A 72 -15.73 -4.14 4.45
CA THR A 72 -15.85 -2.74 4.85
C THR A 72 -14.73 -2.47 5.84
N THR A 73 -14.01 -1.37 5.66
CA THR A 73 -12.94 -0.99 6.59
C THR A 73 -13.52 -0.63 7.95
N ASP A 74 -12.65 -0.57 8.95
CA ASP A 74 -13.01 -0.08 10.28
C ASP A 74 -13.51 1.37 10.28
N ASN A 75 -13.19 2.15 9.26
CA ASN A 75 -13.66 3.53 9.06
C ASN A 75 -14.95 3.61 8.20
N GLY A 76 -15.58 2.47 7.87
CA GLY A 76 -16.80 2.44 7.06
C GLY A 76 -16.58 2.64 5.56
N ASN A 77 -15.34 2.51 5.08
CA ASN A 77 -14.99 2.72 3.67
C ASN A 77 -14.90 1.41 2.90
N VAL A 78 -14.73 1.52 1.58
CA VAL A 78 -14.45 0.39 0.68
C VAL A 78 -12.98 0.35 0.29
N ILE A 79 -12.50 -0.80 -0.18
CA ILE A 79 -11.16 -0.94 -0.74
C ILE A 79 -11.25 -1.26 -2.23
N LEU A 80 -10.46 -0.55 -3.02
CA LEU A 80 -10.11 -0.93 -4.39
C LEU A 80 -8.72 -1.58 -4.37
N ASP A 81 -8.64 -2.86 -4.70
CA ASP A 81 -7.38 -3.56 -4.93
C ASP A 81 -6.95 -3.33 -6.38
N VAL A 82 -5.83 -2.64 -6.59
CA VAL A 82 -5.38 -2.19 -7.91
C VAL A 82 -4.34 -3.15 -8.45
N HIS A 83 -4.70 -3.89 -9.50
CA HIS A 83 -3.85 -4.88 -10.15
C HIS A 83 -3.07 -4.28 -11.33
N GLY A 84 -2.02 -4.99 -11.77
CA GLY A 84 -1.37 -4.74 -13.06
C GLY A 84 -0.51 -3.49 -13.12
N MET A 85 -0.20 -2.86 -11.99
CA MET A 85 0.70 -1.72 -11.95
C MET A 85 2.16 -2.16 -11.98
N SER A 86 3.03 -1.31 -12.53
CA SER A 86 4.47 -1.37 -12.37
C SER A 86 4.92 -0.07 -11.70
N ILE A 87 5.24 -0.12 -10.41
CA ILE A 87 5.47 1.08 -9.58
C ILE A 87 6.96 1.37 -9.53
N LEU A 88 7.44 2.14 -10.52
CA LEU A 88 8.85 2.51 -10.68
C LEU A 88 9.29 3.62 -9.72
N ASP A 89 8.42 4.61 -9.47
CA ASP A 89 8.61 5.63 -8.44
C ASP A 89 7.49 5.52 -7.40
N PRO A 90 7.75 4.80 -6.29
CA PRO A 90 6.76 4.65 -5.24
C PRO A 90 6.37 5.97 -4.59
N VAL A 91 7.31 6.91 -4.40
CA VAL A 91 6.99 8.16 -3.70
C VAL A 91 6.08 9.05 -4.56
N ALA A 92 6.34 9.11 -5.86
CA ALA A 92 5.47 9.81 -6.80
C ALA A 92 4.09 9.17 -6.86
N MET A 93 4.02 7.84 -7.04
CA MET A 93 2.75 7.10 -7.10
C MET A 93 1.91 7.25 -5.81
N GLU A 94 2.53 7.16 -4.63
CA GLU A 94 1.84 7.43 -3.36
C GLU A 94 1.28 8.85 -3.32
N SER A 95 2.09 9.83 -3.73
CA SER A 95 1.69 11.24 -3.69
C SER A 95 0.54 11.52 -4.65
N GLU A 96 0.58 10.95 -5.85
CA GLU A 96 -0.45 11.10 -6.89
C GLU A 96 -1.78 10.47 -6.47
N ILE A 97 -1.78 9.22 -5.99
CA ILE A 97 -3.00 8.54 -5.55
C ILE A 97 -3.63 9.27 -4.35
N ASN A 98 -2.83 9.77 -3.41
CA ASN A 98 -3.34 10.53 -2.27
C ASN A 98 -4.02 11.86 -2.65
N GLN A 99 -3.77 12.40 -3.85
CA GLN A 99 -4.45 13.62 -4.34
C GLN A 99 -5.81 13.33 -4.98
N LEU A 100 -6.17 12.06 -5.20
CA LEU A 100 -7.47 11.71 -5.78
C LEU A 100 -8.59 11.96 -4.77
N VAL A 101 -9.51 12.87 -5.09
CA VAL A 101 -10.67 13.19 -4.25
C VAL A 101 -11.48 11.93 -3.94
N GLY A 102 -11.64 11.64 -2.64
CA GLY A 102 -12.35 10.46 -2.14
C GLY A 102 -11.46 9.29 -1.75
N VAL A 103 -10.15 9.32 -2.07
CA VAL A 103 -9.18 8.43 -1.44
C VAL A 103 -9.01 8.83 0.02
N VAL A 104 -9.05 7.84 0.90
CA VAL A 104 -8.74 7.99 2.33
C VAL A 104 -7.28 7.66 2.55
N THR A 105 -6.84 6.48 2.09
CA THR A 105 -5.46 6.03 2.23
C THR A 105 -5.07 5.11 1.08
N VAL A 106 -3.88 5.31 0.50
CA VAL A 106 -3.23 4.31 -0.37
C VAL A 106 -2.35 3.36 0.43
N GLY A 107 -2.34 2.07 0.10
CA GLY A 107 -1.54 1.03 0.77
C GLY A 107 -0.03 1.08 0.47
N LEU A 108 0.46 2.16 -0.14
CA LEU A 108 1.87 2.33 -0.46
C LEU A 108 2.59 3.08 0.67
N PHE A 109 3.60 2.49 1.28
CA PHE A 109 4.39 3.12 2.36
C PHE A 109 5.74 3.51 1.79
N ALA A 110 5.78 4.61 1.01
CA ALA A 110 6.98 5.05 0.31
C ALA A 110 7.59 6.30 0.93
N ARG A 111 6.79 7.35 1.14
CA ARG A 111 7.19 8.58 1.84
C ARG A 111 7.68 8.28 3.26
N ARG A 112 6.88 7.50 3.99
CA ARG A 112 7.27 6.89 5.28
C ARG A 112 7.45 5.38 5.09
N GLY A 113 8.56 5.03 4.45
CA GLY A 113 9.02 3.64 4.33
C GLY A 113 9.59 3.08 5.64
N ALA A 114 10.09 1.84 5.59
CA ALA A 114 10.74 1.22 6.75
C ALA A 114 12.13 1.83 6.99
N ASP A 115 12.52 1.95 8.27
CA ASP A 115 13.86 2.34 8.68
C ASP A 115 14.77 1.11 8.79
N VAL A 116 14.20 0.00 9.25
CA VAL A 116 14.85 -1.31 9.36
C VAL A 116 13.93 -2.36 8.74
N CYS A 117 14.47 -3.31 7.99
CA CYS A 117 13.77 -4.49 7.52
C CYS A 117 14.49 -5.74 8.04
N LEU A 118 13.75 -6.60 8.74
CA LEU A 118 14.21 -7.91 9.20
C LEU A 118 13.56 -8.96 8.31
N MET A 119 14.36 -9.57 7.44
CA MET A 119 13.91 -10.57 6.49
C MET A 119 14.32 -11.96 6.96
N GLY A 120 13.34 -12.83 7.21
CA GLY A 120 13.61 -14.24 7.47
C GLY A 120 13.95 -14.98 6.19
N THR A 121 15.11 -15.64 6.16
CA THR A 121 15.53 -16.57 5.11
C THR A 121 15.82 -17.95 5.71
N GLN A 122 16.11 -18.94 4.86
CA GLN A 122 16.52 -20.27 5.34
C GLN A 122 17.86 -20.24 6.10
N ASP A 123 18.71 -19.24 5.85
CA ASP A 123 20.03 -19.06 6.47
C ASP A 123 19.98 -18.19 7.73
N GLY A 124 18.79 -17.75 8.16
CA GLY A 124 18.59 -16.88 9.31
C GLY A 124 17.97 -15.53 8.97
N VAL A 125 18.09 -14.57 9.88
CA VAL A 125 17.51 -13.23 9.70
C VAL A 125 18.53 -12.29 9.06
N GLN A 126 18.20 -11.77 7.88
CA GLN A 126 18.93 -10.69 7.23
C GLN A 126 18.37 -9.33 7.67
N THR A 127 19.26 -8.38 7.98
CA THR A 127 18.89 -7.04 8.42
C THR A 127 19.27 -6.01 7.35
N PHE A 128 18.28 -5.22 6.91
CA PHE A 128 18.49 -4.08 6.02
C PHE A 128 18.16 -2.80 6.76
N THR A 129 18.97 -1.76 6.55
CA THR A 129 18.79 -0.43 7.16
C THR A 129 18.79 0.63 6.09
N ARG A 130 17.94 1.65 6.27
CA ARG A 130 17.89 2.82 5.39
C ARG A 130 19.13 3.70 5.51
#